data_AF-A0A2H3GRH1-F1
#
_entry.id   AF-A0A2H3GRH1-F1
#
_cell.length_a   1.000
_cell.length_b   1.000
_cell.length_c   1.000
_cell.angle_alpha   90.00
_cell.angle_beta   90.00
_cell.angle_gamma   90.00
#
_symmetry.space_group_name_H-M   'P 1'
#
loop_
_entity.id
_entity.type
_entity.pdbx_description
1 polymer ?
#
loop_
_entity_poly.entity_id
_entity_poly.type
_entity_poly.pdbx_seq_one_letter_code
_entity_poly.pdbx_strand_id
1 'polypeptide(L)'
;MASDLSVIESSAEMLYGLIHQRFICSRAGIQQMSEKYELGHFGCCPRTNCDQARTLPVGLSDIPGEDTVKLFCPSCLDVYVPPNSRFQTVDGAFFGRTFGSLFLLTFPEYDLTKRGIEVLSSTSSRVNEGDGLINGMYAKNIGPGLGRERIYEPRIYGFRVSERARSGPRMQWLRERPTDINELDEARLYAEQNPDSEDDDENSGQAGVNGRVMVRRRPPGNARLRQRQNNNGSPMALSTNGAESEL
;
A
#
# COMPACT_ATOMS: atom_id res chain seq x y z
N MET A 1 9.42 43.72 -9.37
CA MET A 1 8.39 43.59 -8.31
C MET A 1 7.32 42.54 -8.64
N ALA A 2 6.87 42.37 -9.89
CA ALA A 2 5.99 41.23 -10.25
C ALA A 2 6.68 39.85 -10.15
N SER A 3 8.01 39.81 -10.33
CA SER A 3 8.84 38.61 -10.25
C SER A 3 8.98 38.02 -8.84
N ASP A 4 8.89 38.88 -7.81
CA ASP A 4 9.16 38.46 -6.43
C ASP A 4 7.94 37.74 -5.86
N LEU A 5 6.73 38.16 -6.25
CA LEU A 5 5.49 37.51 -5.86
C LEU A 5 5.36 36.09 -6.43
N SER A 6 5.70 35.88 -7.71
CA SER A 6 5.64 34.53 -8.30
C SER A 6 6.64 33.54 -7.67
N VAL A 7 7.81 34.05 -7.24
CA VAL A 7 8.79 33.23 -6.51
C VAL A 7 8.24 32.88 -5.13
N ILE A 8 7.62 33.83 -4.43
CA ILE A 8 7.00 33.58 -3.13
C ILE A 8 5.86 32.57 -3.25
N GLU A 9 4.99 32.69 -4.26
CA GLU A 9 3.86 31.78 -4.49
C GLU A 9 4.32 30.33 -4.74
N SER A 10 5.24 30.13 -5.68
CA SER A 10 5.81 28.81 -5.98
C SER A 10 6.57 28.21 -4.78
N SER A 11 7.29 29.04 -4.03
CA SER A 11 7.98 28.58 -2.80
C SER A 11 6.97 28.17 -1.72
N ALA A 12 5.86 28.92 -1.57
CA ALA A 12 4.82 28.62 -0.60
C ALA A 12 4.07 27.33 -0.95
N GLU A 13 3.79 27.09 -2.23
CA GLU A 13 3.19 25.84 -2.71
C GLU A 13 4.09 24.64 -2.39
N MET A 14 5.38 24.73 -2.73
CA MET A 14 6.36 23.68 -2.43
C MET A 14 6.48 23.41 -0.93
N LEU A 15 6.58 24.48 -0.12
CA LEU A 15 6.65 24.35 1.33
C LEU A 15 5.40 23.68 1.91
N TYR A 16 4.21 24.08 1.45
CA TYR A 16 2.95 23.47 1.85
C TYR A 16 2.94 21.97 1.50
N GLY A 17 3.36 21.61 0.30
CA GLY A 17 3.44 20.21 -0.14
C GLY A 17 4.34 19.34 0.74
N LEU A 18 5.53 19.86 1.08
CA LEU A 18 6.47 19.16 1.98
C LEU A 18 5.95 19.03 3.42
N ILE A 19 5.22 20.04 3.91
CA ILE A 19 4.54 19.95 5.21
C ILE A 19 3.39 18.94 5.12
N HIS A 20 2.63 18.94 4.03
CA HIS A 20 1.49 18.04 3.79
C HIS A 20 1.91 16.57 3.84
N GLN A 21 3.02 16.20 3.20
CA GLN A 21 3.59 14.84 3.24
C GLN A 21 3.76 14.33 4.68
N ARG A 22 4.28 15.17 5.57
CA ARG A 22 4.47 14.83 6.99
C ARG A 22 3.15 14.85 7.75
N PHE A 23 2.30 15.83 7.47
CA PHE A 23 1.04 16.03 8.15
C PHE A 23 0.07 14.85 7.95
N ILE A 24 -0.07 14.31 6.73
CA ILE A 24 -0.99 13.20 6.45
C ILE A 24 -0.59 11.89 7.12
N CYS A 25 0.65 11.77 7.61
CA CYS A 25 1.13 10.66 8.43
C CYS A 25 0.95 10.91 9.94
N SER A 26 0.53 12.11 10.36
CA SER A 26 0.19 12.40 11.75
C SER A 26 -1.20 11.89 12.12
N ARG A 27 -1.49 11.72 13.42
CA ARG A 27 -2.81 11.29 13.89
C ARG A 27 -3.96 12.17 13.39
N ALA A 28 -3.77 13.49 13.34
CA ALA A 28 -4.79 14.42 12.88
C ALA A 28 -4.94 14.37 11.35
N GLY A 29 -3.83 14.35 10.62
CA GLY A 29 -3.87 14.34 9.15
C GLY A 29 -4.40 13.03 8.58
N ILE A 30 -4.01 11.88 9.15
CA ILE A 30 -4.45 10.57 8.67
C ILE A 30 -5.96 10.38 8.86
N GLN A 31 -6.54 10.95 9.92
CA GLN A 31 -8.00 10.98 10.15
C GLN A 31 -8.71 11.87 9.12
N GLN A 32 -8.18 13.04 8.79
CA GLN A 32 -8.75 13.87 7.71
C GLN A 32 -8.67 13.17 6.35
N MET A 33 -7.61 12.40 6.11
CA MET A 33 -7.49 11.62 4.89
C MET A 33 -8.45 10.42 4.87
N SER A 34 -8.81 9.85 6.02
CA SER A 34 -9.79 8.75 6.10
C SER A 34 -11.18 9.23 5.74
N GLU A 35 -11.59 10.41 6.22
CA GLU A 35 -12.85 11.05 5.82
C GLU A 35 -12.90 11.29 4.30
N LYS A 36 -11.81 11.79 3.71
CA LYS A 36 -11.70 11.96 2.25
C LYS A 36 -11.75 10.64 1.49
N TYR A 37 -11.14 9.59 2.03
CA TYR A 37 -11.19 8.24 1.47
C TYR A 37 -12.61 7.67 1.49
N GLU A 38 -13.33 7.82 2.60
CA GLU A 38 -14.74 7.42 2.74
C GLU A 38 -15.66 8.15 1.77
N LEU A 39 -15.36 9.40 1.46
CA LEU A 39 -16.12 10.16 0.47
C LEU A 39 -15.67 9.88 -0.98
N GLY A 40 -14.65 9.03 -1.18
CA GLY A 40 -14.14 8.68 -2.52
C GLY A 40 -13.43 9.84 -3.22
N HIS A 41 -12.93 10.84 -2.49
CA HIS A 41 -12.33 12.05 -3.07
C HIS A 41 -11.08 11.78 -3.93
N PHE A 42 -10.37 10.69 -3.67
CA PHE A 42 -9.16 10.31 -4.39
C PHE A 42 -9.45 9.53 -5.68
N GLY A 43 -10.71 9.20 -5.94
CA GLY A 43 -11.14 8.40 -7.07
C GLY A 43 -11.07 6.89 -6.83
N CYS A 44 -11.14 6.16 -7.94
CA CYS A 44 -11.29 4.71 -7.97
C CYS A 44 -10.29 4.06 -8.93
N CYS A 45 -10.04 2.78 -8.70
CA CYS A 45 -9.15 1.96 -9.51
C CYS A 45 -9.65 1.89 -10.97
N PRO A 46 -8.77 2.12 -11.96
CA PRO A 46 -9.15 2.03 -13.37
C PRO A 46 -9.29 0.58 -13.87
N ARG A 47 -8.82 -0.43 -13.12
CA ARG A 47 -9.02 -1.83 -13.51
C ARG A 47 -10.47 -2.24 -13.37
N THR A 48 -11.05 -2.76 -14.44
CA THR A 48 -12.42 -3.29 -14.49
C THR A 48 -12.66 -4.31 -13.38
N ASN A 49 -11.77 -5.29 -13.20
CA ASN A 49 -11.93 -6.36 -12.20
C ASN A 49 -11.71 -5.91 -10.74
N CYS A 50 -11.38 -4.63 -10.51
CA CYS A 50 -11.38 -4.03 -9.18
C CYS A 50 -12.72 -3.38 -8.83
N ASP A 51 -13.72 -3.39 -9.71
CA ASP A 51 -15.08 -2.89 -9.49
C ASP A 51 -15.12 -1.50 -8.83
N GLN A 52 -14.29 -0.58 -9.34
CA GLN A 52 -14.16 0.79 -8.81
C GLN A 52 -13.74 0.86 -7.33
N ALA A 53 -12.87 -0.03 -6.87
CA ALA A 53 -12.25 0.07 -5.55
C ALA A 53 -11.60 1.45 -5.33
N ARG A 54 -11.86 2.08 -4.18
CA ARG A 54 -11.28 3.37 -3.81
C ARG A 54 -9.76 3.33 -3.77
N THR A 55 -9.13 4.43 -4.16
CA THR A 55 -7.66 4.56 -4.20
C THR A 55 -7.14 5.53 -3.15
N LEU A 56 -5.85 5.48 -2.90
CA LEU A 56 -5.12 6.42 -2.04
C LEU A 56 -4.06 7.15 -2.87
N PRO A 57 -3.83 8.45 -2.65
CA PRO A 57 -2.73 9.15 -3.30
C PRO A 57 -1.38 8.63 -2.77
N VAL A 58 -0.38 8.55 -3.65
CA VAL A 58 0.98 8.09 -3.32
C VAL A 58 2.00 8.80 -4.20
N GLY A 59 3.18 9.07 -3.66
CA GLY A 59 4.36 9.46 -4.45
C GLY A 59 5.23 8.25 -4.76
N LEU A 60 5.84 8.20 -5.95
CA LEU A 60 6.86 7.17 -6.26
C LEU A 60 8.25 7.54 -5.72
N SER A 61 8.44 8.80 -5.35
CA SER A 61 9.63 9.32 -4.69
C SER A 61 9.22 10.32 -3.60
N ASP A 62 10.12 10.53 -2.65
CA ASP A 62 10.01 11.59 -1.64
C ASP A 62 10.84 12.83 -2.02
N ILE A 63 11.51 12.81 -3.18
CA ILE A 63 12.31 13.91 -3.72
C ILE A 63 11.42 14.74 -4.67
N PRO A 64 11.21 16.05 -4.40
CA PRO A 64 10.42 16.91 -5.27
C PRO A 64 10.97 16.97 -6.70
N GLY A 65 10.07 17.03 -7.68
CA GLY A 65 10.37 17.15 -9.10
C GLY A 65 10.68 15.82 -9.82
N GLU A 66 10.75 14.69 -9.10
CA GLU A 66 11.03 13.39 -9.74
C GLU A 66 9.81 12.78 -10.44
N ASP A 67 8.64 12.80 -9.79
CA ASP A 67 7.40 12.30 -10.38
C ASP A 67 6.16 12.97 -9.79
N THR A 68 5.06 12.90 -10.52
CA THR A 68 3.75 13.40 -10.10
C THR A 68 3.08 12.43 -9.12
N VAL A 69 2.03 12.91 -8.44
CA VAL A 69 1.17 12.05 -7.63
C VAL A 69 0.56 10.92 -8.46
N LYS A 70 0.52 9.73 -7.86
CA LYS A 70 -0.14 8.53 -8.39
C LYS A 70 -1.25 8.06 -7.45
N LEU A 71 -2.03 7.09 -7.89
CA LEU A 71 -3.10 6.45 -7.14
C LEU A 71 -2.76 4.99 -6.86
N PHE A 72 -2.60 4.64 -5.60
CA PHE A 72 -2.45 3.27 -5.16
C PHE A 72 -3.83 2.63 -4.94
N CYS A 73 -4.03 1.44 -5.50
CA CYS A 73 -5.23 0.64 -5.27
C CYS A 73 -4.96 -0.47 -4.25
N PRO A 74 -5.61 -0.45 -3.07
CA PRO A 74 -5.43 -1.50 -2.07
C PRO A 74 -6.07 -2.84 -2.46
N SER A 75 -6.95 -2.84 -3.48
CA SER A 75 -7.59 -4.07 -3.97
C SER A 75 -6.69 -4.91 -4.87
N CYS A 76 -5.99 -4.29 -5.82
CA CYS A 76 -5.09 -5.01 -6.75
C CYS A 76 -3.60 -4.77 -6.48
N LEU A 77 -3.27 -3.99 -5.44
CA LEU A 77 -1.90 -3.73 -4.98
C LEU A 77 -1.00 -3.12 -6.06
N ASP A 78 -1.57 -2.22 -6.86
CA ASP A 78 -0.91 -1.62 -8.03
C ASP A 78 -1.12 -0.09 -8.04
N VAL A 79 -0.28 0.62 -8.79
CA VAL A 79 -0.22 2.09 -8.83
C VAL A 79 -0.61 2.62 -10.22
N TYR A 80 -1.45 3.65 -10.24
CA TYR A 80 -2.03 4.20 -11.46
C TYR A 80 -1.83 5.71 -11.57
N VAL A 81 -1.76 6.21 -12.79
CA VAL A 81 -1.79 7.65 -13.06
C VAL A 81 -3.23 8.15 -12.85
N PRO A 82 -3.46 9.27 -12.14
CA PRO A 82 -4.79 9.86 -12.02
C PRO A 82 -5.36 10.19 -13.42
N PRO A 83 -6.63 9.86 -13.71
CA PRO A 83 -7.19 10.01 -15.06
C PRO A 83 -7.38 11.47 -15.47
N ASN A 84 -7.59 12.38 -14.51
CA ASN A 84 -7.74 13.80 -14.79
C ASN A 84 -6.37 14.48 -14.88
N SER A 85 -6.10 15.13 -16.01
CA SER A 85 -4.83 15.81 -16.29
C SER A 85 -4.48 16.92 -15.29
N ARG A 86 -5.46 17.49 -14.58
CA ARG A 86 -5.21 18.51 -13.54
C ARG A 86 -4.28 18.03 -12.42
N PHE A 87 -4.17 16.72 -12.22
CA PHE A 87 -3.31 16.13 -11.19
C PHE A 87 -1.90 15.82 -11.70
N GLN A 88 -1.64 15.96 -13.00
CA GLN A 88 -0.31 15.74 -13.58
C GLN A 88 0.67 16.86 -13.27
N THR A 89 0.21 17.97 -12.68
CA THR A 89 1.08 19.06 -12.22
C THR A 89 1.35 18.99 -10.71
N VAL A 90 0.73 18.04 -9.99
CA VAL A 90 0.88 17.90 -8.54
C VAL A 90 2.02 16.92 -8.25
N ASP A 91 3.01 17.38 -7.51
CA ASP A 91 4.19 16.59 -7.13
C ASP A 91 3.81 15.41 -6.21
N GLY A 92 4.33 14.22 -6.51
CA GLY A 92 4.10 13.01 -5.71
C GLY A 92 4.79 13.05 -4.35
N ALA A 93 5.90 13.78 -4.23
CA ALA A 93 6.63 13.93 -2.98
C ALA A 93 5.77 14.57 -1.88
N PHE A 94 4.75 15.37 -2.24
CA PHE A 94 3.82 15.99 -1.29
C PHE A 94 2.89 14.98 -0.59
N PHE A 95 2.83 13.74 -1.06
CA PHE A 95 2.14 12.62 -0.42
C PHE A 95 3.14 11.59 0.11
N GLY A 96 4.27 11.44 -0.58
CA GLY A 96 5.34 10.52 -0.23
C GLY A 96 4.99 9.06 -0.48
N ARG A 97 5.98 8.19 -0.28
CA ARG A 97 5.83 6.74 -0.51
C ARG A 97 5.09 6.01 0.61
N THR A 98 5.10 6.56 1.83
CA THR A 98 4.68 5.82 3.04
C THR A 98 3.19 5.93 3.36
N PHE A 99 2.55 7.04 2.99
CA PHE A 99 1.19 7.36 3.46
C PHE A 99 0.18 6.23 3.20
N GLY A 100 0.15 5.66 1.99
CA GLY A 100 -0.80 4.61 1.63
C GLY A 100 -0.70 3.35 2.50
N SER A 101 0.52 2.88 2.77
CA SER A 101 0.76 1.72 3.64
C SER A 101 0.42 2.02 5.09
N LEU A 102 0.84 3.20 5.59
CA LEU A 102 0.53 3.62 6.96
C LEU A 102 -0.98 3.76 7.18
N PHE A 103 -1.71 4.28 6.19
CA PHE A 103 -3.17 4.38 6.22
C PHE A 103 -3.84 3.03 6.45
N LEU A 104 -3.47 2.03 5.65
CA LEU A 104 -4.04 0.67 5.75
C LEU A 104 -3.68 -0.03 7.06
N LEU A 105 -2.48 0.23 7.60
CA LEU A 105 -2.08 -0.28 8.92
C LEU A 105 -2.79 0.42 10.08
N THR A 106 -3.14 1.69 9.90
CA THR A 106 -3.84 2.50 10.92
C THR A 106 -5.32 2.18 10.98
N PHE A 107 -5.93 1.87 9.82
CA PHE A 107 -7.35 1.57 9.68
C PHE A 107 -7.58 0.18 9.04
N PRO A 108 -7.14 -0.92 9.69
CA PRO A 108 -7.32 -2.27 9.15
C PRO A 108 -8.80 -2.64 9.00
N GLU A 109 -9.69 -1.97 9.74
CA GLU A 109 -11.12 -2.22 9.75
C GLU A 109 -11.85 -1.79 8.48
N TYR A 110 -11.22 -1.04 7.57
CA TYR A 110 -11.86 -0.72 6.29
C TYR A 110 -12.08 -1.98 5.47
N ASP A 111 -13.31 -2.20 5.01
CA ASP A 111 -13.62 -3.32 4.16
C ASP A 111 -13.16 -3.04 2.72
N LEU A 112 -12.04 -3.64 2.33
CA LEU A 112 -11.46 -3.52 1.01
C LEU A 112 -12.16 -4.43 -0.02
N THR A 113 -13.18 -5.19 0.36
CA THR A 113 -13.97 -6.02 -0.57
C THR A 113 -15.18 -5.27 -1.13
N LYS A 114 -15.71 -4.26 -0.41
CA LYS A 114 -16.91 -3.51 -0.81
C LYS A 114 -16.65 -2.55 -1.98
N ARG A 115 -17.67 -2.37 -2.83
CA ARG A 115 -17.56 -1.74 -4.16
C ARG A 115 -18.79 -0.90 -4.53
N GLY A 116 -18.62 0.04 -5.46
CA GLY A 116 -19.74 0.72 -6.14
C GLY A 116 -20.80 1.33 -5.21
N ILE A 117 -22.08 0.95 -5.39
CA ILE A 117 -23.21 1.46 -4.59
C ILE A 117 -23.12 1.05 -3.12
N GLU A 118 -22.53 -0.10 -2.80
CA GLU A 118 -22.41 -0.58 -1.40
C GLU A 118 -21.54 0.34 -0.55
N VAL A 119 -20.65 1.08 -1.19
CA VAL A 119 -19.77 2.09 -0.57
C VAL A 119 -20.53 3.36 -0.18
N LEU A 120 -21.61 3.71 -0.86
CA LEU A 120 -22.44 4.89 -0.54
C LEU A 120 -23.26 4.69 0.76
N SER A 121 -23.40 3.44 1.21
CA SER A 121 -24.01 3.13 2.51
C SER A 121 -22.94 3.22 3.60
N SER A 122 -22.85 4.41 4.23
CA SER A 122 -21.85 4.74 5.26
C SER A 122 -21.83 3.76 6.44
N THR A 123 -22.93 3.06 6.69
CA THR A 123 -23.09 2.06 7.75
C THR A 123 -22.28 0.78 7.51
N SER A 124 -21.72 0.58 6.31
CA SER A 124 -21.12 -0.68 5.88
C SER A 124 -19.65 -0.55 5.47
N SER A 125 -18.94 0.55 5.73
CA SER A 125 -17.53 0.67 5.30
C SER A 125 -16.54 -0.21 6.09
N ARG A 126 -16.99 -0.82 7.20
CA ARG A 126 -16.15 -1.60 8.11
C ARG A 126 -16.37 -3.12 7.99
N VAL A 127 -15.33 -3.86 8.34
CA VAL A 127 -15.34 -5.32 8.46
C VAL A 127 -16.06 -5.76 9.75
N ASN A 128 -16.63 -6.97 9.74
CA ASN A 128 -17.24 -7.56 10.94
C ASN A 128 -16.17 -8.28 11.76
N GLU A 129 -16.28 -8.27 13.08
CA GLU A 129 -15.27 -8.84 14.00
C GLU A 129 -15.08 -10.37 13.89
N GLY A 130 -15.94 -11.08 13.14
CA GLY A 130 -15.83 -12.53 12.91
C GLY A 130 -14.86 -12.95 11.80
N ASP A 131 -14.29 -12.00 11.06
CA ASP A 131 -13.35 -12.31 9.98
C ASP A 131 -11.94 -12.57 10.53
N GLY A 132 -11.30 -13.67 10.11
CA GLY A 132 -9.96 -14.05 10.56
C GLY A 132 -8.89 -13.00 10.21
N LEU A 133 -7.98 -12.76 11.14
CA LEU A 133 -6.79 -11.92 10.94
C LEU A 133 -5.60 -12.80 10.54
N ILE A 134 -4.80 -12.30 9.60
CA ILE A 134 -3.53 -12.88 9.15
C ILE A 134 -2.49 -11.78 9.26
N ASN A 135 -1.43 -12.02 10.04
CA ASN A 135 -0.37 -11.05 10.31
C ASN A 135 -0.88 -9.65 10.70
N GLY A 136 -1.97 -9.57 11.48
CA GLY A 136 -2.56 -8.31 11.92
C GLY A 136 -3.43 -7.58 10.88
N MET A 137 -3.71 -8.18 9.73
CA MET A 137 -4.61 -7.66 8.69
C MET A 137 -5.79 -8.63 8.50
N TYR A 138 -6.99 -8.14 8.22
CA TYR A 138 -8.12 -9.04 7.92
C TYR A 138 -7.85 -9.83 6.63
N ALA A 139 -8.01 -11.15 6.67
CA ALA A 139 -7.70 -12.03 5.54
C ALA A 139 -8.42 -11.65 4.24
N LYS A 140 -9.67 -11.17 4.37
CA LYS A 140 -10.47 -10.70 3.22
C LYS A 140 -9.94 -9.41 2.58
N ASN A 141 -9.22 -8.60 3.35
CA ASN A 141 -8.63 -7.34 2.89
C ASN A 141 -7.30 -7.55 2.15
N ILE A 142 -6.71 -8.74 2.22
CA ILE A 142 -5.46 -9.06 1.52
C ILE A 142 -5.76 -9.26 0.03
N GLY A 143 -5.40 -8.28 -0.81
CA GLY A 143 -5.50 -8.35 -2.27
C GLY A 143 -6.86 -8.83 -2.82
N PRO A 144 -8.00 -8.21 -2.45
CA PRO A 144 -9.33 -8.66 -2.88
C PRO A 144 -9.60 -8.55 -4.39
N GLY A 145 -8.76 -7.83 -5.13
CA GLY A 145 -8.80 -7.71 -6.59
C GLY A 145 -7.77 -8.59 -7.32
N LEU A 146 -7.17 -9.54 -6.62
CA LEU A 146 -6.22 -10.53 -7.12
C LEU A 146 -6.80 -11.94 -7.08
N GLY A 147 -6.20 -12.87 -7.82
CA GLY A 147 -6.62 -14.27 -7.89
C GLY A 147 -7.41 -14.62 -9.16
N ARG A 148 -7.73 -15.91 -9.31
CA ARG A 148 -8.22 -16.53 -10.55
C ARG A 148 -9.47 -15.85 -11.14
N GLU A 149 -10.41 -15.44 -10.30
CA GLU A 149 -11.65 -14.77 -10.74
C GLU A 149 -11.46 -13.30 -11.12
N ARG A 150 -10.33 -12.70 -10.74
CA ARG A 150 -10.03 -11.28 -10.93
C ARG A 150 -9.01 -11.02 -12.03
N ILE A 151 -8.60 -12.05 -12.77
CA ILE A 151 -7.70 -11.96 -13.93
C ILE A 151 -8.53 -11.89 -15.21
N TYR A 152 -8.23 -10.92 -16.07
CA TYR A 152 -8.90 -10.79 -17.36
C TYR A 152 -8.49 -11.92 -18.31
N GLU A 153 -9.46 -12.62 -18.88
CA GLU A 153 -9.25 -13.70 -19.82
C GLU A 153 -9.56 -13.25 -21.26
N PRO A 154 -8.54 -13.02 -22.11
CA PRO A 154 -8.76 -12.59 -23.49
C PRO A 154 -9.38 -13.71 -24.32
N ARG A 155 -10.42 -13.36 -25.07
CA ARG A 155 -11.14 -14.26 -25.98
C ARG A 155 -11.31 -13.63 -27.36
N ILE A 156 -11.13 -14.43 -28.41
CA ILE A 156 -11.35 -14.03 -29.81
C ILE A 156 -12.35 -15.03 -30.40
N TYR A 157 -13.47 -14.55 -30.92
CA TYR A 157 -14.59 -15.40 -31.39
C TYR A 157 -15.04 -16.46 -30.37
N GLY A 158 -14.97 -16.14 -29.07
CA GLY A 158 -15.33 -17.05 -27.97
C GLY A 158 -14.22 -17.99 -27.50
N PHE A 159 -13.15 -18.15 -28.28
CA PHE A 159 -12.01 -19.00 -27.95
C PHE A 159 -10.98 -18.25 -27.10
N ARG A 160 -10.45 -18.92 -26.07
CA ARG A 160 -9.38 -18.38 -25.23
C ARG A 160 -8.12 -18.16 -26.07
N VAL A 161 -7.50 -17.00 -25.94
CA VAL A 161 -6.21 -16.74 -26.57
C VAL A 161 -5.13 -17.55 -25.85
N SER A 162 -4.40 -18.38 -26.59
CA SER A 162 -3.30 -19.18 -26.03
C SER A 162 -2.21 -18.30 -25.43
N GLU A 163 -1.64 -18.72 -24.31
CA GLU A 163 -0.47 -18.07 -23.68
C GLU A 163 0.75 -18.06 -24.60
N ARG A 164 0.88 -19.04 -25.51
CA ARG A 164 1.96 -19.09 -26.50
C ARG A 164 1.80 -18.03 -27.61
N ALA A 165 0.59 -17.48 -27.79
CA ALA A 165 0.36 -16.46 -28.80
C ALA A 165 1.11 -15.16 -28.43
N ARG A 166 1.52 -14.38 -29.45
CA ARG A 166 2.21 -13.10 -29.23
C ARG A 166 1.36 -12.10 -28.44
N SER A 167 0.06 -12.07 -28.69
CA SER A 167 -0.95 -11.28 -27.98
C SER A 167 -1.61 -12.05 -26.82
N GLY A 168 -1.02 -13.16 -26.39
CA GLY A 168 -1.51 -13.93 -25.26
C GLY A 168 -1.30 -13.20 -23.93
N PRO A 169 -1.97 -13.65 -22.85
CA PRO A 169 -1.70 -13.14 -21.52
C PRO A 169 -0.21 -13.22 -21.17
N ARG A 170 0.31 -12.21 -20.46
CA ARG A 170 1.68 -12.16 -19.96
C ARG A 170 1.66 -11.79 -18.49
N MET A 171 2.66 -12.27 -17.76
CA MET A 171 2.89 -11.94 -16.35
C MET A 171 1.64 -12.15 -15.48
N GLN A 172 0.88 -13.24 -15.70
CA GLN A 172 -0.30 -13.55 -14.89
C GLN A 172 0.05 -13.70 -13.41
N TRP A 173 1.27 -14.17 -13.12
CA TRP A 173 1.83 -14.31 -11.77
C TRP A 173 1.80 -13.03 -10.94
N LEU A 174 1.89 -11.84 -11.55
CA LEU A 174 1.75 -10.56 -10.84
C LEU A 174 0.35 -10.35 -10.25
N ARG A 175 -0.63 -11.13 -10.72
CA ARG A 175 -2.04 -11.05 -10.31
C ARG A 175 -2.53 -12.33 -9.66
N GLU A 176 -1.65 -13.29 -9.44
CA GLU A 176 -1.97 -14.52 -8.73
C GLU A 176 -2.19 -14.23 -7.24
N ARG A 177 -3.05 -15.04 -6.64
CA ARG A 177 -3.34 -15.04 -5.21
C ARG A 177 -3.49 -16.51 -4.81
N PRO A 178 -2.87 -16.97 -3.72
CA PRO A 178 -3.03 -18.32 -3.22
C PRO A 178 -4.50 -18.69 -3.04
N THR A 179 -4.84 -19.95 -3.29
CA THR A 179 -6.21 -20.46 -3.09
C THR A 179 -6.53 -20.56 -1.61
N ASP A 180 -5.57 -21.01 -0.79
CA ASP A 180 -5.67 -20.92 0.66
C ASP A 180 -4.93 -19.67 1.14
N ILE A 181 -5.66 -18.75 1.75
CA ILE A 181 -5.11 -17.48 2.24
C ILE A 181 -4.20 -17.70 3.46
N ASN A 182 -4.37 -18.81 4.19
CA ASN A 182 -3.57 -19.14 5.38
C ASN A 182 -2.11 -19.50 5.05
N GLU A 183 -1.80 -19.70 3.77
CA GLU A 183 -0.41 -19.82 3.29
C GLU A 183 0.36 -18.51 3.48
N LEU A 184 -0.33 -17.37 3.56
CA LEU A 184 0.27 -16.06 3.81
C LEU A 184 0.52 -15.79 5.30
N ASP A 185 0.11 -16.68 6.21
CA ASP A 185 0.31 -16.53 7.65
C ASP A 185 1.75 -16.87 8.07
N GLU A 186 2.67 -15.97 7.74
CA GLU A 186 4.09 -16.06 8.08
C GLU A 186 4.33 -16.25 9.58
N ALA A 187 3.52 -15.62 10.45
CA ALA A 187 3.66 -15.75 11.89
C ALA A 187 3.38 -17.17 12.37
N ARG A 188 2.28 -17.78 11.90
CA ARG A 188 1.95 -19.18 12.19
C ARG A 188 3.03 -20.13 11.65
N LEU A 189 3.45 -19.94 10.40
CA LEU A 189 4.47 -20.78 9.77
C LEU A 189 5.82 -20.72 10.50
N TYR A 190 6.21 -19.53 10.98
CA TYR A 190 7.42 -19.36 11.77
C TYR A 190 7.34 -20.10 13.11
N ALA A 191 6.21 -19.98 13.82
CA ALA A 191 5.99 -20.66 15.10
C ALA A 191 6.02 -22.20 14.95
N GLU A 192 5.42 -22.73 13.88
CA GLU A 192 5.47 -24.17 13.56
C GLU A 192 6.89 -24.66 13.24
N GLN A 193 7.72 -23.83 12.60
CA GLN A 193 9.11 -24.16 12.27
C GLN A 193 10.08 -23.97 13.43
N ASN A 194 9.74 -23.11 14.40
CA ASN A 194 10.59 -22.75 15.53
C ASN A 194 9.84 -22.91 16.86
N PRO A 195 9.43 -24.14 17.23
CA PRO A 195 8.65 -24.38 18.45
C PRO A 195 9.41 -24.00 19.71
N ASP A 196 10.74 -24.05 19.69
CA ASP A 196 11.60 -23.74 20.83
C ASP A 196 11.98 -22.25 20.94
N SER A 197 11.37 -21.37 20.14
CA SER A 197 11.61 -19.91 20.17
C SER A 197 10.72 -19.16 21.18
N GLU A 198 10.16 -19.86 22.15
CA GLU A 198 9.43 -19.29 23.30
C GLU A 198 10.39 -18.49 24.21
N ASP A 199 10.72 -17.26 23.82
CA ASP A 199 11.33 -16.29 24.73
C ASP A 199 10.26 -15.28 25.22
N ASP A 200 9.80 -15.52 26.45
CA ASP A 200 9.39 -14.54 27.48
C ASP A 200 8.34 -13.45 27.15
N ASP A 201 7.07 -13.80 26.98
CA ASP A 201 5.94 -12.86 27.16
C ASP A 201 4.88 -13.39 28.16
N GLU A 202 5.31 -14.04 29.25
CA GLU A 202 4.47 -14.22 30.45
C GLU A 202 4.37 -12.91 31.27
N ASN A 203 3.79 -11.85 30.71
CA ASN A 203 3.22 -10.78 31.55
C ASN A 203 2.17 -9.94 30.82
N SER A 204 0.96 -10.48 30.65
CA SER A 204 -0.23 -9.68 30.34
C SER A 204 -1.49 -10.25 30.99
N GLY A 205 -1.40 -10.50 32.30
CA GLY A 205 -2.53 -10.86 33.14
C GLY A 205 -2.68 -9.90 34.32
N GLN A 206 -3.28 -8.71 34.13
CA GLN A 206 -4.23 -8.15 35.11
C GLN A 206 -4.95 -6.91 34.60
N ALA A 207 -6.27 -7.01 34.52
CA ALA A 207 -7.19 -5.89 34.41
C ALA A 207 -7.05 -5.00 35.66
N GLY A 208 -6.40 -3.85 35.51
CA GLY A 208 -6.37 -2.79 36.50
C GLY A 208 -7.46 -1.75 36.22
N VAL A 209 -8.42 -1.67 37.13
CA VAL A 209 -9.44 -0.63 37.23
C VAL A 209 -8.75 0.74 37.28
N ASN A 210 -8.79 1.51 36.19
CA ASN A 210 -8.90 2.97 36.11
C ASN A 210 -8.57 3.45 34.68
N GLY A 211 -9.57 4.01 34.01
CA GLY A 211 -9.56 4.42 32.60
C GLY A 211 -8.46 5.41 32.20
N ARG A 212 -7.30 4.89 31.79
CA ARG A 212 -6.32 5.59 30.97
C ARG A 212 -5.96 4.73 29.76
N VAL A 213 -6.16 5.29 28.56
CA VAL A 213 -5.76 4.68 27.29
C VAL A 213 -4.24 4.49 27.32
N MET A 214 -3.78 3.25 27.43
CA MET A 214 -2.36 2.94 27.27
C MET A 214 -1.98 3.11 25.81
N VAL A 215 -0.93 3.89 25.55
CA VAL A 215 -0.21 3.90 24.28
C VAL A 215 0.20 2.46 23.99
N ARG A 216 -0.36 1.85 22.93
CA ARG A 216 0.15 0.58 22.39
C ARG A 216 1.63 0.80 22.10
N ARG A 217 2.51 0.22 22.93
CA ARG A 217 3.94 0.15 22.62
C ARG A 217 4.06 -0.65 21.32
N ARG A 218 4.87 -0.13 20.40
CA ARG A 218 5.27 -0.83 19.18
C ARG A 218 5.65 -2.27 19.55
N PRO A 219 5.16 -3.31 18.83
CA PRO A 219 5.72 -4.65 18.96
C PRO A 219 7.24 -4.57 18.76
N PRO A 220 8.06 -5.36 19.49
CA PRO A 220 9.48 -5.43 19.21
C PRO A 220 9.66 -5.80 17.73
N GLY A 221 10.33 -4.92 16.99
CA GLY A 221 10.57 -5.10 15.57
C GLY A 221 11.33 -6.39 15.30
N ASN A 222 11.00 -7.03 14.18
CA ASN A 222 11.74 -8.07 13.48
C ASN A 222 13.11 -8.44 14.09
N ALA A 223 13.21 -9.61 14.70
CA ALA A 223 14.47 -10.18 15.23
C ALA A 223 15.58 -10.37 14.16
N ARG A 224 15.29 -10.13 12.89
CA ARG A 224 16.26 -10.26 11.78
C ARG A 224 17.38 -9.21 11.76
N LEU A 225 17.33 -8.13 12.56
CA LEU A 225 18.37 -7.09 12.50
C LEU A 225 19.52 -7.26 13.50
N ARG A 226 19.52 -8.29 14.36
CA ARG A 226 20.49 -8.40 15.45
C ARG A 226 21.62 -9.40 15.25
N GLN A 227 21.76 -9.98 14.06
CA GLN A 227 22.79 -10.99 13.79
C GLN A 227 23.58 -10.74 12.49
N ARG A 228 24.42 -9.69 12.49
CA ARG A 228 25.76 -9.66 11.87
C ARG A 228 26.41 -8.28 12.12
N GLN A 229 27.27 -8.15 13.13
CA GLN A 229 28.73 -8.30 13.07
C GLN A 229 29.43 -7.25 12.17
N ASN A 230 30.29 -6.46 12.82
CA ASN A 230 31.31 -5.58 12.25
C ASN A 230 31.84 -6.09 10.89
N ASN A 231 31.52 -5.37 9.81
CA ASN A 231 32.34 -5.35 8.61
C ASN A 231 32.09 -4.02 7.88
N ASN A 232 33.09 -3.15 7.89
CA ASN A 232 33.17 -2.00 6.99
C ASN A 232 33.21 -2.50 5.55
N GLY A 233 32.24 -2.11 4.73
CA GLY A 233 32.27 -2.32 3.28
C GLY A 233 30.87 -2.24 2.65
N SER A 234 30.61 -1.19 1.87
CA SER A 234 29.38 -1.02 1.09
C SER A 234 29.30 -2.04 -0.06
N PRO A 235 28.20 -2.80 -0.24
CA PRO A 235 28.10 -3.82 -1.29
C PRO A 235 27.36 -3.27 -2.53
N MET A 236 27.87 -2.19 -3.13
CA MET A 236 27.39 -1.70 -4.43
C MET A 236 28.59 -1.45 -5.35
N ALA A 237 29.28 -2.52 -5.75
CA ALA A 237 30.14 -2.50 -6.92
C ALA A 237 29.28 -2.94 -8.12
N LEU A 238 28.92 -1.99 -8.97
CA LEU A 238 28.38 -2.26 -10.30
C LEU A 238 29.51 -2.80 -11.17
N SER A 239 29.41 -4.06 -11.60
CA SER A 239 30.25 -4.56 -12.70
C SER A 239 29.83 -3.85 -13.98
N THR A 240 30.70 -3.00 -14.51
CA THR A 240 30.56 -2.45 -15.85
C THR A 240 30.79 -3.57 -16.86
N ASN A 241 29.73 -4.03 -17.52
CA ASN A 241 29.87 -4.87 -18.71
C ASN A 241 30.52 -4.02 -19.81
N GLY A 242 31.80 -4.30 -20.07
CA GLY A 242 32.53 -3.78 -21.22
C GLY A 242 31.94 -4.36 -22.50
N ALA A 243 31.37 -3.49 -23.33
CA ALA A 243 31.22 -3.74 -24.75
C ALA A 243 32.47 -3.15 -25.42
N GLU A 244 33.43 -4.01 -25.74
CA GLU A 244 34.51 -3.65 -26.65
C GLU A 244 33.90 -3.47 -28.04
N SER A 245 33.88 -2.23 -28.53
CA SER A 245 33.64 -1.91 -29.94
C SER A 245 35.01 -1.77 -30.57
N GLU A 246 35.41 -2.78 -31.35
CA GLU A 246 36.60 -2.72 -32.20
C GLU A 246 36.39 -1.64 -33.28
N LEU A 247 37.30 -0.67 -33.29
CA LEU A 247 37.70 0.14 -34.44
C LEU A 247 39.22 0.07 -34.53
#